data_AF-A0A1M6WUT8-F1
#
_entry.id   AF-A0A1M6WUT8-F1
#
_cell.length_a   1.000
_cell.length_b   1.000
_cell.length_c   1.000
_cell.angle_alpha   90.00
_cell.angle_beta   90.00
_cell.angle_gamma   90.00
#
_symmetry.space_group_name_H-M   'P 1'
#
loop_
_entity.id
_entity.type
_entity.pdbx_description
1 polymer ?
#
loop_
_entity_poly.entity_id
_entity_poly.type
_entity_poly.pdbx_seq_one_letter_code
_entity_poly.pdbx_strand_id
1 'polypeptide(L)'
;MKPQDWLPILLILSIFLLFLPFRRVYQQLPDWVAYSLYWAVIGLMVLAAFLAQATEHLGFVLAFFTLAFFYLVHTRRQQRQADRAS
;
A
#
# COMPACT_ATOMS: atom_id res chain seq x y z
N MET A 1 -8.59 -6.03 -25.84
CA MET A 1 -8.58 -5.94 -24.37
C MET A 1 -9.94 -5.45 -23.92
N LYS A 2 -10.62 -6.18 -23.05
CA LYS A 2 -11.97 -5.82 -22.57
C LYS A 2 -11.83 -4.75 -21.47
N PRO A 3 -12.80 -3.85 -21.30
CA PRO A 3 -12.76 -2.84 -20.23
C PRO A 3 -12.64 -3.45 -18.81
N GLN A 4 -13.05 -4.71 -18.61
CA GLN A 4 -12.85 -5.46 -17.37
C GLN A 4 -11.37 -5.73 -17.05
N ASP A 5 -10.49 -5.84 -18.05
CA ASP A 5 -9.06 -6.06 -17.86
C ASP A 5 -8.37 -4.79 -17.29
N TRP A 6 -8.95 -3.62 -17.52
CA TRP A 6 -8.43 -2.33 -17.10
C TRP A 6 -8.81 -1.96 -15.67
N LEU A 7 -9.89 -2.54 -15.15
CA LEU A 7 -10.45 -2.25 -13.83
C LEU A 7 -9.47 -2.57 -12.69
N PRO A 8 -8.80 -3.74 -12.63
CA PRO A 8 -7.79 -4.01 -11.61
C PRO A 8 -6.56 -3.11 -11.76
N ILE A 9 -6.15 -2.79 -13.00
CA ILE A 9 -5.03 -1.88 -13.27
C ILE A 9 -5.36 -0.48 -12.76
N LEU A 10 -6.55 0.05 -13.08
CA LEU A 10 -7.01 1.36 -12.60
C LEU A 10 -7.16 1.39 -11.09
N LEU A 11 -7.61 0.31 -10.44
CA LEU A 11 -7.66 0.19 -8.98
C LEU A 11 -6.27 0.26 -8.36
N ILE A 12 -5.32 -0.53 -8.87
CA ILE A 12 -3.92 -0.52 -8.41
C ILE A 12 -3.30 0.86 -8.63
N LEU A 13 -3.50 1.47 -9.79
CA LEU A 13 -2.99 2.80 -10.13
C LEU A 13 -3.60 3.89 -9.26
N SER A 14 -4.90 3.80 -8.94
CA SER A 14 -5.59 4.73 -8.05
C SER A 14 -5.10 4.60 -6.61
N ILE A 15 -4.93 3.37 -6.11
CA ILE A 15 -4.37 3.11 -4.78
C ILE A 15 -2.92 3.62 -4.69
N PHE A 16 -2.12 3.40 -5.74
CA PHE A 16 -0.74 3.86 -5.82
C PHE A 16 -0.63 5.38 -5.92
N LEU A 17 -1.49 6.02 -6.73
CA LEU A 17 -1.60 7.47 -6.84
C LEU A 17 -2.12 8.11 -5.54
N LEU A 18 -2.99 7.43 -4.79
CA LEU A 18 -3.37 7.86 -3.44
C LEU A 18 -2.21 7.72 -2.45
N PHE A 19 -1.32 6.73 -2.61
CA PHE A 19 -0.17 6.54 -1.73
C PHE A 19 0.94 7.59 -1.92
N LEU A 20 1.12 8.09 -3.14
CA LEU A 20 2.19 9.03 -3.53
C LEU A 20 2.16 10.40 -2.82
N PRO A 21 1.04 11.16 -2.80
CA PRO A 21 0.96 12.45 -2.11
C PRO A 21 0.98 12.28 -0.59
N PHE A 22 0.55 11.11 -0.11
CA PHE A 22 0.58 10.78 1.31
C PHE A 22 1.97 10.43 1.84
N ARG A 23 3.00 10.29 1.01
CA ARG A 23 4.37 9.96 1.45
C ARG A 23 4.91 10.92 2.52
N ARG A 24 4.69 12.24 2.36
CA ARG A 24 5.16 13.25 3.32
C ARG A 24 4.37 13.22 4.63
N VAL A 25 3.04 13.05 4.55
CA VAL A 25 2.18 12.89 5.73
C VAL A 25 2.53 11.59 6.46
N TYR A 26 2.77 10.52 5.71
CA TYR A 26 3.20 9.24 6.23
C TYR A 26 4.50 9.35 6.99
N GLN A 27 5.51 10.08 6.51
CA GLN A 27 6.78 10.24 7.23
C GLN A 27 6.59 10.76 8.67
N GLN A 28 5.65 11.68 8.87
CA GLN A 28 5.32 12.28 10.17
C GLN A 28 4.43 11.39 11.05
N LEU A 29 3.73 10.40 10.47
CA LEU A 29 2.84 9.55 11.23
C LEU A 29 3.59 8.61 12.19
N PRO A 30 3.05 8.31 13.38
CA PRO A 30 3.57 7.26 14.23
C PRO A 30 3.58 5.90 13.52
N ASP A 31 4.54 5.03 13.83
CA ASP A 31 4.65 3.71 13.19
C ASP A 31 3.37 2.88 13.40
N TRP A 32 2.76 2.98 14.58
CA TRP A 32 1.49 2.29 14.88
C TRP A 32 0.35 2.72 13.96
N VAL A 33 0.25 4.00 13.60
CA VAL A 33 -0.77 4.49 12.65
C VAL A 33 -0.51 3.93 11.25
N ALA A 34 0.75 3.89 10.83
CA ALA A 34 1.12 3.35 9.52
C ALA A 34 0.79 1.85 9.40
N TYR A 35 1.02 1.06 10.47
CA TYR A 35 0.63 -0.35 10.50
C TYR A 35 -0.90 -0.52 10.48
N SER A 36 -1.63 0.25 11.29
CA SER A 36 -3.10 0.20 11.31
C SER A 36 -3.71 0.56 9.96
N LEU A 37 -3.19 1.60 9.30
CA LEU A 37 -3.66 2.00 7.97
C LEU A 37 -3.35 0.92 6.93
N TYR A 38 -2.16 0.33 6.99
CA TYR A 38 -1.78 -0.77 6.11
C TYR A 38 -2.73 -1.96 6.24
N TRP A 39 -3.03 -2.41 7.46
CA TRP A 39 -3.98 -3.49 7.68
C TRP A 39 -5.40 -3.14 7.22
N ALA A 40 -5.84 -1.90 7.42
CA ALA A 40 -7.14 -1.44 6.92
C ALA A 40 -7.22 -1.48 5.38
N VAL A 41 -6.17 -1.03 4.70
CA VAL A 41 -6.08 -1.07 3.22
C VAL A 41 -6.05 -2.51 2.72
N ILE A 42 -5.26 -3.38 3.33
CA ILE A 42 -5.22 -4.81 2.98
C ILE A 42 -6.60 -5.46 3.16
N GLY A 43 -7.27 -5.21 4.29
CA GLY A 43 -8.61 -5.74 4.55
C GLY A 43 -9.64 -5.26 3.53
N LEU A 44 -9.63 -3.96 3.18
CA LEU A 44 -10.49 -3.40 2.13
C LEU A 44 -10.19 -3.99 0.76
N MET A 45 -8.91 -4.18 0.41
CA MET A 45 -8.50 -4.73 -0.87
C MET A 45 -8.94 -6.20 -1.00
N VAL A 46 -8.81 -6.97 0.07
CA VAL A 46 -9.31 -8.35 0.12
C VAL A 46 -10.81 -8.40 -0.04
N LEU A 47 -11.54 -7.56 0.69
CA LEU A 47 -12.99 -7.47 0.60
C LEU A 47 -13.43 -7.08 -0.82
N ALA A 48 -12.82 -6.04 -1.40
CA ALA A 48 -13.14 -5.56 -2.74
C ALA A 48 -12.87 -6.61 -3.83
N ALA A 49 -11.73 -7.30 -3.74
CA ALA A 49 -11.39 -8.36 -4.69
C ALA A 49 -12.34 -9.57 -4.56
N PHE A 50 -12.78 -9.89 -3.34
CA PHE A 50 -13.78 -10.94 -3.11
C PHE A 50 -15.14 -10.57 -3.71
N LEU A 51 -15.60 -9.33 -3.50
CA LEU A 51 -16.83 -8.81 -4.12
C LEU A 51 -16.75 -8.79 -5.65
N ALA A 52 -15.58 -8.49 -6.20
CA ALA A 52 -15.35 -8.45 -7.64
C ALA A 52 -15.07 -9.84 -8.25
N GLN A 53 -15.04 -10.92 -7.44
CA GLN A 53 -14.62 -12.27 -7.85
C GLN A 53 -13.23 -12.33 -8.51
N ALA A 54 -12.40 -11.30 -8.28
CA ALA A 54 -11.07 -11.15 -8.86
C ALA A 54 -9.97 -11.68 -7.92
N THR A 55 -10.17 -12.90 -7.40
CA THR A 55 -9.28 -13.51 -6.39
C THR A 55 -8.01 -14.13 -6.99
N GLU A 56 -8.01 -14.38 -8.29
CA GLU A 56 -6.90 -14.99 -9.04
C GLU A 56 -5.57 -14.24 -8.92
N HIS A 57 -5.60 -12.91 -8.81
CA HIS A 57 -4.42 -12.07 -8.66
C HIS A 57 -4.20 -11.57 -7.22
N LEU A 58 -5.11 -11.91 -6.31
CA LEU A 58 -5.12 -11.39 -4.95
C LEU A 58 -3.80 -11.64 -4.21
N GLY A 59 -3.28 -12.87 -4.29
CA GLY A 59 -2.03 -13.25 -3.62
C GLY A 59 -0.84 -12.42 -4.12
N PHE A 60 -0.74 -12.20 -5.43
CA PHE A 60 0.31 -11.38 -6.02
C PHE A 60 0.19 -9.91 -5.60
N VAL A 61 -1.01 -9.35 -5.67
CA VAL A 61 -1.26 -7.96 -5.30
C VAL A 61 -0.96 -7.74 -3.82
N LEU A 62 -1.39 -8.66 -2.94
CA LEU A 62 -1.07 -8.63 -1.51
C LEU A 62 0.44 -8.67 -1.26
N ALA A 63 1.16 -9.60 -1.92
CA ALA A 63 2.61 -9.72 -1.76
C ALA A 63 3.33 -8.44 -2.21
N PHE A 64 2.92 -7.86 -3.34
CA PHE A 64 3.48 -6.61 -3.87
C PHE A 64 3.29 -5.43 -2.90
N PHE A 65 2.07 -5.22 -2.39
CA PHE A 65 1.79 -4.15 -1.43
C PHE A 65 2.48 -4.39 -0.08
N THR A 66 2.62 -5.65 0.35
CA THR A 66 3.37 -6.00 1.56
C THR A 66 4.84 -5.61 1.43
N LEU A 67 5.46 -5.97 0.30
CA LEU A 67 6.86 -5.64 0.03
C LEU A 67 7.07 -4.12 -0.05
N ALA A 68 6.17 -3.41 -0.74
CA ALA A 68 6.20 -1.94 -0.84
C ALA A 68 6.07 -1.28 0.55
N PHE A 69 5.22 -1.81 1.41
CA PHE A 69 5.06 -1.32 2.78
C PHE A 69 6.32 -1.56 3.63
N PHE A 70 6.92 -2.75 3.56
CA PHE A 70 8.19 -3.03 4.23
C PHE A 70 9.30 -2.08 3.78
N TYR A 71 9.41 -1.83 2.47
CA TYR A 71 10.36 -0.86 1.93
C TYR A 71 10.12 0.56 2.48
N LEU A 72 8.86 0.98 2.55
CA LEU A 72 8.49 2.29 3.09
C LEU A 72 8.81 2.41 4.59
N VAL A 73 8.50 1.40 5.40
CA VAL A 73 8.84 1.39 6.83
C VAL A 73 10.36 1.38 7.04
N HIS A 74 11.09 0.57 6.26
CA HIS A 74 12.54 0.47 6.35
C HIS A 74 13.20 1.81 6.05
N THR A 75 12.85 2.45 4.93
CA THR A 75 13.38 3.77 4.55
C THR A 75 13.06 4.85 5.58
N ARG A 76 11.86 4.83 6.18
CA ARG A 76 11.49 5.76 7.26
C ARG A 76 12.33 5.58 8.51
N ARG A 77 12.64 4.33 8.90
CA ARG A 77 13.51 4.03 10.04
C ARG A 77 14.94 4.53 9.78
N GLN A 78 15.46 4.30 8.59
CA GLN A 78 16.78 4.80 8.20
C GLN A 78 16.86 6.33 8.23
N GLN A 79 15.84 7.04 7.73
CA GLN A 79 15.78 8.51 7.80
C GLN A 79 15.80 9.01 9.26
N ARG A 80 14.97 8.44 10.14
CA ARG A 80 14.96 8.82 11.56
C ARG A 80 16.26 8.49 12.30
N GLN A 81 16.99 7.46 11.87
CA GLN A 81 18.30 7.12 12.42
C GLN A 81 19.38 8.08 11.95
N ALA A 82 19.33 8.50 10.67
CA ALA A 82 20.22 9.51 10.12
C ALA A 82 20.03 10.87 10.81
N ASP A 83 18.78 11.30 10.99
CA ASP A 83 18.44 12.57 11.67
C ASP A 83 18.83 12.60 13.16
N ARG A 84 19.02 11.44 13.79
CA ARG A 84 19.50 11.33 15.19
C ARG A 84 21.02 11.33 15.32
N ALA A 85 21.74 11.04 14.23
CA ALA A 85 23.19 10.94 14.20
C ALA A 85 23.87 12.25 13.76
N SER A 86 23.10 13.18 13.17
CA SER A 86 23.51 14.56 12.82
C SER A 86 23.22 15.54 13.94
#